data_AF-A0A7S2BK43-F1
#
_entry.id   AF-A0A7S2BK43-F1
#
_cell.length_a   1.000
_cell.length_b   1.000
_cell.length_c   1.000
_cell.angle_alpha   90.00
_cell.angle_beta   90.00
_cell.angle_gamma   90.00
#
_symmetry.space_group_name_H-M   'P 1'
#
loop_
_entity.id
_entity.type
_entity.pdbx_description
1 polymer ?
#
loop_
_entity_poly.entity_id
_entity_poly.type
_entity_poly.pdbx_seq_one_letter_code
_entity_poly.pdbx_strand_id
1 'polypeptide(L)'
;HSMFCKMDYLRKYGGRGLASNIVVPELAFYGTGSQMRRQICARVFVADPDDAERISRVHTRKEGNFCPILYDSVIATPDNEHWQEQRRHLAEAFLPLSSLAEILPKSLERARGCAERLAGLAGGDGGAAVDMSDFLLHEAQAQLQLALLGCPEAFMEATNAPIRATFQGEPGSAEVGALTGAMQEIMARTTGEPSLALPSDGRPVKGPLSRAVGTSELPGSTNFGNMLL
;
A
#
# COMPACT_ATOMS: atom_id res chain seq x y z
N HIS A 1 7.73 14.74 -13.49
CA HIS A 1 7.30 16.04 -14.08
C HIS A 1 5.82 16.41 -13.78
N SER A 2 5.17 15.88 -12.72
CA SER A 2 3.71 15.64 -12.77
C SER A 2 2.81 16.31 -11.70
N MET A 3 3.33 16.94 -10.64
CA MET A 3 2.46 17.51 -9.57
C MET A 3 2.49 19.04 -9.49
N PHE A 4 3.69 19.65 -9.55
CA PHE A 4 3.84 21.12 -9.54
C PHE A 4 3.11 21.80 -10.71
N CYS A 5 3.23 21.23 -11.91
CA CYS A 5 2.55 21.71 -13.11
C CYS A 5 1.01 21.75 -12.93
N LYS A 6 0.42 20.81 -12.17
CA LYS A 6 -1.04 20.73 -11.94
C LYS A 6 -1.56 21.80 -10.98
N MET A 7 -0.78 22.15 -9.96
CA MET A 7 -1.13 23.25 -9.06
C MET A 7 -1.10 24.60 -9.79
N ASP A 8 -0.20 24.77 -10.76
CA ASP A 8 -0.14 25.98 -11.58
C ASP A 8 -1.37 26.12 -12.49
N TYR A 9 -1.89 25.00 -13.04
CA TYR A 9 -3.17 25.02 -13.78
C TYR A 9 -4.34 25.46 -12.90
N LEU A 10 -4.45 24.94 -11.67
CA LEU A 10 -5.51 25.33 -10.74
C LEU A 10 -5.43 26.82 -10.37
N ARG A 11 -4.22 27.35 -10.15
CA ARG A 11 -4.02 28.78 -9.87
C ARG A 11 -4.34 29.67 -11.07
N LYS A 12 -4.01 29.22 -12.28
CA LYS A 12 -4.16 30.02 -13.51
C LYS A 12 -5.58 29.99 -14.07
N TYR A 13 -6.27 28.85 -13.99
CA TYR A 13 -7.56 28.64 -14.65
C TYR A 13 -8.72 28.39 -13.67
N GLY A 14 -8.44 28.26 -12.37
CA GLY A 14 -9.45 28.04 -11.35
C GLY A 14 -10.08 29.34 -10.83
N GLY A 15 -11.40 29.49 -11.00
CA GLY A 15 -12.14 30.67 -10.54
C GLY A 15 -12.26 30.81 -9.01
N ARG A 16 -11.98 29.74 -8.26
CA ARG A 16 -11.97 29.68 -6.78
C ARG A 16 -10.59 29.28 -6.23
N GLY A 17 -9.52 29.55 -6.96
CA GLY A 17 -8.17 29.13 -6.59
C GLY A 17 -8.04 27.60 -6.52
N LEU A 18 -7.38 27.09 -5.47
CA LEU A 18 -7.07 25.66 -5.34
C LEU A 18 -8.32 24.76 -5.11
N ALA A 19 -9.48 25.33 -4.79
CA ALA A 19 -10.75 24.59 -4.64
C ALA A 19 -11.56 24.55 -5.96
N SER A 20 -10.94 24.87 -7.09
CA SER A 20 -11.61 24.86 -8.39
C SER A 20 -11.54 23.48 -9.02
N ASN A 21 -12.67 22.97 -9.48
CA ASN A 21 -12.64 21.84 -10.42
C ASN A 21 -12.28 22.38 -11.80
N ILE A 22 -11.30 21.76 -12.46
CA ILE A 22 -10.86 22.16 -13.80
C ILE A 22 -10.78 20.96 -14.72
N VAL A 23 -10.93 21.21 -16.02
CA VAL A 23 -10.72 20.21 -17.05
C VAL A 23 -9.47 20.59 -17.84
N VAL A 24 -8.51 19.66 -17.90
CA VAL A 24 -7.28 19.83 -18.67
C VAL A 24 -7.26 18.77 -19.76
N PRO A 25 -7.12 19.15 -21.05
CA PRO A 25 -6.91 18.18 -22.10
C PRO A 25 -5.52 17.54 -21.93
N GLU A 26 -5.49 16.22 -21.84
CA GLU A 26 -4.25 15.43 -21.73
C GLU A 26 -4.16 14.48 -22.93
N LEU A 27 -2.95 14.36 -23.50
CA LEU A 27 -2.67 13.34 -24.49
C LEU A 27 -2.39 12.02 -23.77
N ALA A 28 -3.38 11.13 -23.78
CA ALA A 28 -3.28 9.81 -23.18
C ALA A 28 -2.89 8.74 -24.22
N PHE A 29 -2.17 7.73 -23.74
CA PHE A 29 -1.77 6.56 -24.52
C PHE A 29 -2.57 5.36 -24.03
N TYR A 30 -3.29 4.70 -24.94
CA TYR A 30 -4.07 3.50 -24.65
C TYR A 30 -3.59 2.33 -25.49
N GLY A 31 -3.62 1.13 -24.90
CA GLY A 31 -3.17 -0.11 -25.55
C GLY A 31 -1.67 -0.37 -25.41
N THR A 32 -1.24 -1.54 -25.89
CA THR A 32 0.16 -2.01 -25.77
C THR A 32 0.73 -2.36 -27.15
N GLY A 33 2.03 -2.12 -27.34
CA GLY A 33 2.74 -2.49 -28.57
C GLY A 33 2.18 -1.80 -29.82
N SER A 34 1.95 -2.58 -30.88
CA SER A 34 1.43 -2.09 -32.16
C SER A 34 0.00 -1.54 -32.10
N GLN A 35 -0.74 -1.80 -31.01
CA GLN A 35 -2.09 -1.27 -30.80
C GLN A 35 -2.12 0.03 -29.98
N MET A 36 -0.96 0.61 -29.66
CA MET A 36 -0.88 1.85 -28.90
C MET A 36 -1.51 3.01 -29.69
N ARG A 37 -2.59 3.57 -29.17
CA ARG A 37 -3.29 4.73 -29.74
C ARG A 37 -3.09 5.95 -28.86
N ARG A 38 -2.97 7.11 -29.51
CA ARG A 38 -2.93 8.41 -28.84
C ARG A 38 -4.31 9.04 -28.93
N GLN A 39 -4.84 9.48 -27.80
CA GLN A 39 -6.13 10.15 -27.75
C GLN A 39 -6.03 11.37 -26.84
N ILE A 40 -6.62 12.48 -27.27
CA ILE A 40 -6.82 13.63 -26.39
C ILE A 40 -8.01 13.30 -25.51
N CYS A 41 -7.77 13.23 -24.21
CA CYS A 41 -8.78 12.96 -23.20
C CYS A 41 -8.95 14.19 -22.31
N ALA A 42 -10.20 14.48 -21.95
CA ALA A 42 -10.50 15.49 -20.94
C ALA A 42 -10.21 14.91 -19.56
N ARG A 43 -9.14 15.36 -18.91
CA ARG A 43 -8.84 14.99 -17.52
C ARG A 43 -9.45 16.00 -16.58
N VAL A 44 -10.34 15.53 -15.72
CA VAL A 44 -11.02 16.36 -14.71
C VAL A 44 -10.21 16.32 -13.42
N PHE A 45 -9.81 17.49 -12.94
CA PHE A 45 -9.28 17.67 -11.59
C PHE A 45 -10.43 18.08 -10.68
N VAL A 46 -10.72 17.23 -9.70
CA VAL A 46 -11.70 17.52 -8.65
C VAL A 46 -10.93 17.98 -7.42
N ALA A 47 -11.05 19.26 -7.07
CA ALA A 47 -10.37 19.87 -5.94
C ALA A 47 -11.34 20.57 -4.97
N ASP A 48 -12.59 20.77 -5.38
CA ASP A 48 -13.67 21.14 -4.45
C ASP A 48 -13.96 19.96 -3.51
N PRO A 49 -13.96 20.19 -2.18
CA PRO A 49 -14.11 19.11 -1.21
C PRO A 49 -15.48 18.43 -1.26
N ASP A 50 -16.55 19.19 -1.49
CA ASP A 50 -17.92 18.66 -1.53
C ASP A 50 -18.12 17.79 -2.78
N ASP A 51 -17.58 18.23 -3.92
CA ASP A 51 -17.59 17.42 -5.14
C ASP A 51 -16.69 16.18 -5.03
N ALA A 52 -15.53 16.29 -4.38
CA ALA A 52 -14.64 15.15 -4.14
C ALA A 52 -15.35 14.09 -3.29
N GLU A 53 -16.00 14.50 -2.20
CA GLU A 53 -16.79 13.60 -1.35
C GLU A 53 -17.97 12.97 -2.12
N ARG A 54 -18.72 13.79 -2.87
CA ARG A 54 -19.86 13.33 -3.66
C ARG A 54 -19.44 12.28 -4.68
N ILE A 55 -18.32 12.48 -5.36
CA ILE A 55 -17.81 11.54 -6.37
C ILE A 55 -17.23 10.28 -5.70
N SER A 56 -16.48 10.43 -4.60
CA SER A 56 -15.89 9.28 -3.91
C SER A 56 -16.94 8.31 -3.36
N ARG A 57 -18.13 8.81 -3.01
CA ARG A 57 -19.27 7.99 -2.56
C ARG A 57 -19.82 7.05 -3.65
N VAL A 58 -19.65 7.39 -4.93
CA VAL A 58 -20.22 6.62 -6.06
C VAL A 58 -19.26 5.52 -6.56
N HIS A 59 -18.14 5.26 -5.85
CA HIS A 59 -17.13 4.24 -6.20
C HIS A 59 -16.73 4.31 -7.68
N THR A 60 -16.08 5.42 -8.07
CA THR A 60 -15.59 5.58 -9.45
C THR A 60 -14.55 4.52 -9.80
N ARG A 61 -14.67 3.98 -11.01
CA ARG A 61 -13.70 3.05 -11.60
C ARG A 61 -12.27 3.62 -11.55
N LYS A 62 -11.31 2.82 -11.08
CA LYS A 62 -9.89 3.22 -11.08
C LYS A 62 -9.31 3.24 -12.51
N GLU A 63 -8.32 4.08 -12.75
CA GLU A 63 -7.68 4.28 -14.07
C GLU A 63 -6.79 3.08 -14.49
N GLY A 64 -6.42 2.19 -13.56
CA GLY A 64 -5.61 0.99 -13.83
C GLY A 64 -4.11 1.26 -14.00
N ASN A 65 -3.68 2.51 -13.84
CA ASN A 65 -2.28 2.95 -13.92
C ASN A 65 -1.38 2.31 -12.85
N PHE A 66 -1.96 1.79 -11.76
CA PHE A 66 -1.24 1.11 -10.69
C PHE A 66 -1.16 -0.41 -10.87
N CYS A 67 -1.93 -1.00 -11.78
CA CYS A 67 -1.94 -2.45 -12.01
C CYS A 67 -0.56 -3.04 -12.38
N PRO A 68 0.32 -2.36 -13.15
CA PRO A 68 1.64 -2.91 -13.45
C PRO A 68 2.56 -3.07 -12.23
N ILE A 69 2.32 -2.30 -11.17
CA ILE A 69 3.17 -2.27 -9.96
C ILE A 69 2.52 -3.07 -8.83
N LEU A 70 1.22 -2.87 -8.61
CA LEU A 70 0.46 -3.44 -7.50
C LEU A 70 -0.40 -4.63 -7.93
N TYR A 71 -0.16 -5.16 -9.12
CA TYR A 71 -0.91 -6.27 -9.73
C TYR A 71 -2.42 -6.04 -9.66
N ASP A 72 -3.18 -7.09 -9.34
CA ASP A 72 -4.64 -7.03 -9.19
C ASP A 72 -5.06 -6.86 -7.72
N SER A 73 -4.35 -6.00 -6.99
CA SER A 73 -4.67 -5.66 -5.60
C SER A 73 -5.97 -4.86 -5.49
N VAL A 74 -6.58 -4.89 -4.30
CA VAL A 74 -7.80 -4.15 -3.99
C VAL A 74 -7.63 -2.63 -4.18
N ILE A 75 -6.43 -2.09 -4.02
CA ILE A 75 -6.17 -0.66 -4.25
C ILE A 75 -5.88 -0.30 -5.71
N ALA A 76 -5.51 -1.27 -6.56
CA ALA A 76 -5.16 -1.03 -7.96
C ALA A 76 -6.25 -1.46 -8.95
N THR A 77 -7.05 -2.48 -8.61
CA THR A 77 -7.99 -3.09 -9.54
C THR A 77 -9.01 -2.08 -10.09
N PRO A 78 -9.21 -2.01 -11.42
CA PRO A 78 -10.16 -1.13 -12.08
C PRO A 78 -11.55 -1.75 -12.22
N ASP A 79 -11.78 -2.96 -11.72
CA ASP A 79 -13.08 -3.63 -11.71
C ASP A 79 -13.73 -3.44 -10.33
N ASN A 80 -14.92 -2.82 -10.31
CA ASN A 80 -15.63 -2.51 -9.07
C ASN A 80 -16.28 -3.75 -8.44
N GLU A 81 -16.75 -4.72 -9.23
CA GLU A 81 -17.34 -5.95 -8.71
C GLU A 81 -16.24 -6.81 -8.09
N HIS A 82 -15.11 -6.94 -8.79
CA HIS A 82 -13.96 -7.65 -8.28
C HIS A 82 -13.37 -6.94 -7.04
N TRP A 83 -13.30 -5.61 -7.04
CA TRP A 83 -12.91 -4.83 -5.85
C TRP A 83 -13.82 -5.12 -4.63
N GLN A 84 -15.14 -5.18 -4.83
CA GLN A 84 -16.09 -5.49 -3.75
C GLN A 84 -15.87 -6.90 -3.20
N GLU A 85 -15.60 -7.87 -4.06
CA GLU A 85 -15.26 -9.23 -3.68
C GLU A 85 -13.97 -9.28 -2.85
N GLN A 86 -12.87 -8.70 -3.34
CA GLN A 86 -11.61 -8.62 -2.60
C GLN A 86 -11.81 -7.96 -1.23
N ARG A 87 -12.54 -6.84 -1.18
CA ARG A 87 -12.81 -6.12 0.06
C ARG A 87 -13.60 -6.95 1.06
N ARG A 88 -14.56 -7.79 0.61
CA ARG A 88 -15.31 -8.68 1.50
C ARG A 88 -14.39 -9.69 2.20
N HIS A 89 -13.43 -10.26 1.49
CA HIS A 89 -12.45 -11.18 2.08
C HIS A 89 -11.51 -10.50 3.08
N LEU A 90 -11.14 -9.25 2.82
CA LEU A 90 -10.20 -8.50 3.65
C LEU A 90 -10.85 -7.78 4.83
N ALA A 91 -12.16 -7.51 4.78
CA ALA A 91 -12.84 -6.64 5.74
C ALA A 91 -12.63 -7.07 7.19
N GLU A 92 -12.66 -8.38 7.45
CA GLU A 92 -12.52 -8.92 8.79
C GLU A 92 -11.15 -8.58 9.41
N ALA A 93 -10.09 -8.64 8.60
CA ALA A 93 -8.74 -8.35 9.04
C ALA A 93 -8.57 -6.91 9.56
N PHE A 94 -9.43 -6.00 9.12
CA PHE A 94 -9.37 -4.57 9.47
C PHE A 94 -10.51 -4.13 10.42
N LEU A 95 -11.21 -5.07 11.07
CA LEU A 95 -12.21 -4.73 12.08
C LEU A 95 -11.54 -4.07 13.31
N PRO A 96 -11.96 -2.86 13.73
CA PRO A 96 -11.22 -2.10 14.75
C PRO A 96 -11.08 -2.81 16.09
N LEU A 97 -12.18 -3.34 16.63
CA LEU A 97 -12.23 -3.87 17.99
C LEU A 97 -11.89 -5.35 18.07
N SER A 98 -12.24 -6.13 17.04
CA SER A 98 -12.06 -7.58 17.06
C SER A 98 -10.75 -8.03 16.39
N SER A 99 -10.17 -7.23 15.49
CA SER A 99 -8.92 -7.57 14.80
C SER A 99 -7.78 -6.61 15.16
N LEU A 100 -7.94 -5.31 14.88
CA LEU A 100 -6.85 -4.34 15.04
C LEU A 100 -6.43 -4.14 16.50
N ALA A 101 -7.39 -4.12 17.43
CA ALA A 101 -7.11 -4.00 18.86
C ALA A 101 -6.28 -5.19 19.41
N GLU A 102 -6.50 -6.40 18.89
CA GLU A 102 -5.78 -7.62 19.31
C GLU A 102 -4.31 -7.62 18.87
N ILE A 103 -4.00 -6.99 17.72
CA ILE A 103 -2.63 -6.87 17.22
C ILE A 103 -1.92 -5.58 17.67
N LEU A 104 -2.64 -4.64 18.29
CA LEU A 104 -2.11 -3.37 18.78
C LEU A 104 -0.98 -3.54 19.81
N PRO A 105 -1.00 -4.52 20.74
CA PRO A 105 0.10 -4.75 21.67
C PRO A 105 1.46 -4.96 20.97
N LYS A 106 1.49 -5.64 19.81
CA LYS A 106 2.73 -5.78 19.01
C LYS A 106 3.24 -4.45 18.49
N SER A 107 2.33 -3.58 18.06
CA SER A 107 2.68 -2.23 17.59
C SER A 107 3.20 -1.36 18.74
N LEU A 108 2.63 -1.51 19.94
CA LEU A 108 3.08 -0.83 21.15
C LEU A 108 4.48 -1.30 21.59
N GLU A 109 4.72 -2.62 21.57
CA GLU A 109 6.02 -3.22 21.87
C GLU A 109 7.08 -2.67 20.91
N ARG A 110 6.78 -2.67 19.60
CA ARG A 110 7.68 -2.09 18.59
C ARG A 110 7.94 -0.60 18.84
N ALA A 111 6.90 0.17 19.14
CA ALA A 111 7.01 1.60 19.41
C ALA A 111 7.93 1.92 20.61
N ARG A 112 7.98 1.05 21.62
CA ARG A 112 8.93 1.18 22.73
C ARG A 112 10.38 1.01 22.26
N GLY A 113 10.64 0.03 21.39
CA GLY A 113 11.96 -0.18 20.77
C GLY A 113 12.37 0.93 19.79
N CYS A 114 11.43 1.69 19.23
CA CYS A 114 11.74 2.78 18.30
C CYS A 114 12.60 3.87 18.92
N ALA A 115 12.40 4.20 20.21
CA ALA A 115 13.17 5.22 20.89
C ALA A 115 14.65 4.82 21.04
N GLU A 116 14.90 3.55 21.38
CA GLU A 116 16.25 3.00 21.49
C GLU A 116 16.94 2.92 20.13
N ARG A 117 16.21 2.50 19.09
CA ARG A 117 16.72 2.49 17.70
C ARG A 117 17.08 3.89 17.23
N LEU A 118 16.21 4.87 17.48
CA LEU A 118 16.45 6.27 17.11
C LEU A 118 17.67 6.83 17.85
N ALA A 119 17.79 6.53 19.15
CA ALA A 119 18.96 6.90 19.94
C ALA A 119 20.25 6.25 19.42
N GLY A 120 20.20 4.99 18.99
CA GLY A 120 21.33 4.31 18.36
C GLY A 120 21.75 4.94 17.03
N LEU A 121 20.79 5.31 16.18
CA LEU A 121 21.05 6.01 14.92
C LEU A 121 21.64 7.41 15.15
N ALA A 122 21.11 8.14 16.14
CA ALA A 122 21.61 9.46 16.51
C ALA A 122 22.97 9.42 17.25
N GLY A 123 23.25 8.32 17.96
CA GLY A 123 24.45 8.12 18.78
C GLY A 123 25.64 7.47 18.07
N GLY A 124 25.47 7.02 16.82
CA GLY A 124 26.57 6.50 15.99
C GLY A 124 27.66 7.55 15.72
N ASP A 125 28.87 7.08 15.38
CA ASP A 125 30.12 7.85 15.25
C ASP A 125 29.90 9.29 14.72
N GLY A 126 29.86 10.25 15.66
CA GLY A 126 29.88 11.69 15.36
C GLY A 126 28.58 12.47 15.50
N GLY A 127 27.46 11.88 15.97
CA GLY A 127 26.20 12.62 16.11
C GLY A 127 25.57 12.92 14.75
N ALA A 128 25.47 11.90 13.90
CA ALA A 128 25.02 12.04 12.52
C ALA A 128 23.55 12.45 12.45
N ALA A 129 23.21 13.29 11.47
CA ALA A 129 21.82 13.63 11.17
C ALA A 129 21.05 12.35 10.79
N VAL A 130 19.93 12.09 11.47
CA VAL A 130 19.09 10.94 11.17
C VAL A 130 18.16 11.26 10.01
N ASP A 131 18.12 10.37 9.01
CA ASP A 131 17.08 10.40 7.99
C ASP A 131 15.76 9.92 8.59
N MET A 132 14.92 10.88 9.00
CA MET A 132 13.61 10.59 9.59
C MET A 132 12.64 9.96 8.58
N SER A 133 12.80 10.21 7.28
CA SER A 133 11.96 9.58 6.26
C SER A 133 12.27 8.09 6.15
N ASP A 134 13.54 7.71 6.08
CA ASP A 134 13.95 6.31 6.09
C ASP A 134 13.52 5.62 7.40
N PHE A 135 13.78 6.25 8.54
CA PHE A 135 13.40 5.72 9.85
C PHE A 135 11.89 5.45 9.96
N LEU A 136 11.04 6.41 9.59
CA LEU A 136 9.59 6.23 9.67
C LEU A 136 9.07 5.18 8.68
N LEU A 137 9.65 5.10 7.48
CA LEU A 137 9.30 4.05 6.51
C LEU A 137 9.71 2.66 7.03
N HIS A 138 10.86 2.56 7.68
CA HIS A 138 11.29 1.33 8.33
C HIS A 138 10.27 0.85 9.36
N GLU A 139 9.85 1.75 10.26
CA GLU A 139 8.93 1.40 11.33
C GLU A 139 7.51 1.10 10.83
N ALA A 140 7.02 1.82 9.83
CA ALA A 140 5.74 1.51 9.19
C ALA A 140 5.76 0.11 8.56
N GLN A 141 6.83 -0.24 7.83
CA GLN A 141 6.97 -1.56 7.22
C GLN A 141 7.13 -2.67 8.26
N ALA A 142 7.84 -2.40 9.36
CA ALA A 142 7.98 -3.34 10.46
C ALA A 142 6.63 -3.66 11.12
N GLN A 143 5.81 -2.63 11.39
CA GLN A 143 4.46 -2.79 11.94
C GLN A 143 3.57 -3.63 11.02
N LEU A 144 3.59 -3.36 9.71
CA LEU A 144 2.86 -4.14 8.71
C LEU A 144 3.27 -5.62 8.77
N GLN A 145 4.56 -5.92 8.70
CA GLN A 145 5.04 -7.30 8.69
C GLN A 145 4.76 -8.05 10.00
N LEU A 146 5.01 -7.44 11.15
CA LEU A 146 4.90 -8.11 12.45
C LEU A 146 3.44 -8.26 12.92
N ALA A 147 2.63 -7.22 12.74
CA ALA A 147 1.28 -7.15 13.29
C ALA A 147 0.26 -7.69 12.28
N LEU A 148 0.20 -7.10 11.08
CA LEU A 148 -0.81 -7.44 10.07
C LEU A 148 -0.47 -8.73 9.31
N LEU A 149 0.80 -8.97 8.99
CA LEU A 149 1.21 -10.19 8.29
C LEU A 149 1.58 -11.34 9.24
N GLY A 150 1.86 -11.03 10.51
CA GLY A 150 2.21 -12.04 11.51
C GLY A 150 3.59 -12.66 11.33
N CYS A 151 4.48 -12.01 10.57
CA CYS A 151 5.83 -12.48 10.29
C CYS A 151 6.71 -12.49 11.56
N PRO A 152 7.71 -13.38 11.65
CA PRO A 152 8.74 -13.32 12.68
C PRO A 152 9.64 -12.09 12.52
N GLU A 153 10.22 -11.62 13.62
CA GLU A 153 11.12 -10.47 13.63
C GLU A 153 12.36 -10.65 12.75
N ALA A 154 12.96 -11.85 12.77
CA ALA A 154 14.11 -12.16 11.91
C ALA A 154 13.79 -12.02 10.40
N PHE A 155 12.57 -12.39 9.99
CA PHE A 155 12.13 -12.21 8.60
C PHE A 155 11.94 -10.72 8.28
N MET A 156 11.34 -9.96 9.21
CA MET A 156 11.14 -8.54 9.04
C MET A 156 12.46 -7.79 8.92
N GLU A 157 13.43 -8.01 9.82
CA GLU A 157 14.74 -7.34 9.74
C GLU A 157 15.50 -7.71 8.44
N ALA A 158 15.37 -8.95 7.95
CA ALA A 158 16.01 -9.39 6.70
C ALA A 158 15.37 -8.78 5.43
N THR A 159 14.05 -8.55 5.44
CA THR A 159 13.30 -8.18 4.21
C THR A 159 12.82 -6.74 4.17
N ASN A 160 12.81 -6.02 5.29
CA ASN A 160 12.31 -4.65 5.37
C ASN A 160 13.07 -3.70 4.44
N ALA A 161 14.40 -3.62 4.54
CA ALA A 161 15.19 -2.72 3.69
C ALA A 161 15.08 -3.05 2.18
N PRO A 162 15.21 -4.33 1.74
CA PRO A 162 15.03 -4.66 0.32
C PRO A 162 13.63 -4.36 -0.25
N ILE A 163 12.58 -4.60 0.54
CA ILE A 163 11.21 -4.24 0.13
C ILE A 163 11.09 -2.72 -0.04
N ARG A 164 11.56 -1.93 0.95
CA ARG A 164 11.48 -0.47 0.90
C ARG A 164 12.27 0.11 -0.28
N ALA A 165 13.46 -0.42 -0.56
CA ALA A 165 14.26 0.00 -1.71
C ALA A 165 13.50 -0.15 -3.04
N THR A 166 12.67 -1.20 -3.17
CA THR A 166 11.83 -1.41 -4.36
C THR A 166 10.78 -0.31 -4.55
N PHE A 167 10.22 0.22 -3.47
CA PHE A 167 9.19 1.27 -3.52
C PHE A 167 9.76 2.69 -3.59
N GLN A 168 11.04 2.90 -3.30
CA GLN A 168 11.69 4.21 -3.44
C GLN A 168 11.83 4.64 -4.91
N GLY A 169 11.82 3.69 -5.86
CA GLY A 169 11.86 3.98 -7.29
C GLY A 169 13.19 4.55 -7.79
N GLU A 170 14.25 4.46 -6.98
CA GLU A 170 15.60 4.85 -7.39
C GLU A 170 16.24 3.76 -8.28
N PRO A 171 16.73 4.10 -9.48
CA PRO A 171 17.37 3.12 -10.35
C PRO A 171 18.61 2.50 -9.68
N GLY A 172 18.58 1.18 -9.46
CA GLY A 172 19.70 0.42 -8.92
C GLY A 172 19.77 0.32 -7.38
N SER A 173 18.82 0.91 -6.65
CA SER A 173 18.73 0.74 -5.18
C SER A 173 18.13 -0.59 -4.76
N ALA A 174 17.28 -1.19 -5.60
CA ALA A 174 16.60 -2.44 -5.33
C ALA A 174 17.36 -3.64 -5.92
N GLU A 175 17.58 -4.67 -5.10
CA GLU A 175 18.05 -5.96 -5.58
C GLU A 175 16.96 -6.63 -6.42
N VAL A 176 17.35 -7.08 -7.62
CA VAL A 176 16.42 -7.69 -8.57
C VAL A 176 15.78 -8.93 -7.96
N GLY A 177 14.44 -8.90 -7.84
CA GLY A 177 13.68 -10.02 -7.31
C GLY A 177 13.53 -10.05 -5.78
N ALA A 178 14.11 -9.11 -5.03
CA ALA A 178 13.98 -9.08 -3.57
C ALA A 178 12.53 -8.94 -3.10
N LEU A 179 11.75 -8.04 -3.70
CA LEU A 179 10.31 -7.93 -3.43
C LEU A 179 9.59 -9.25 -3.76
N THR A 180 9.81 -9.79 -4.95
CA THR A 180 9.15 -11.04 -5.37
C THR A 180 9.49 -12.20 -4.44
N GLY A 181 10.76 -12.35 -4.04
CA GLY A 181 11.21 -13.39 -3.12
C GLY A 181 10.60 -13.25 -1.73
N ALA A 182 10.64 -12.05 -1.15
CA ALA A 182 10.01 -11.79 0.14
C ALA A 182 8.50 -12.08 0.10
N MET A 183 7.82 -11.65 -0.96
CA MET A 183 6.39 -11.90 -1.14
C MET A 183 6.06 -13.38 -1.34
N GLN A 184 6.89 -14.13 -2.07
CA GLN A 184 6.74 -15.57 -2.19
C GLN A 184 6.87 -16.27 -0.83
N GLU A 185 7.84 -15.86 0.00
CA GLU A 185 7.99 -16.43 1.34
C GLU A 185 6.80 -16.08 2.25
N ILE A 186 6.31 -14.83 2.20
CA ILE A 186 5.12 -14.43 2.94
C ILE A 186 3.92 -15.27 2.48
N MET A 187 3.69 -15.44 1.17
CA MET A 187 2.61 -16.26 0.63
C MET A 187 2.73 -17.73 1.04
N ALA A 188 3.93 -18.30 1.08
CA ALA A 188 4.17 -19.66 1.55
C ALA A 188 3.84 -19.82 3.05
N ARG A 189 4.13 -18.80 3.87
CA ARG A 189 3.76 -18.78 5.29
C ARG A 189 2.26 -18.63 5.47
N THR A 190 1.62 -17.79 4.67
CA THR A 190 0.18 -17.55 4.71
C THR A 190 -0.64 -18.83 4.55
N THR A 191 -0.20 -19.77 3.72
CA THR A 191 -0.89 -21.06 3.52
C THR A 191 -0.45 -22.13 4.52
N GLY A 192 0.77 -22.05 5.05
CA GLY A 192 1.39 -23.09 5.88
C GLY A 192 1.43 -22.84 7.39
N GLU A 193 1.19 -21.61 7.87
CA GLU A 193 1.36 -21.24 9.28
C GLU A 193 0.05 -21.39 10.07
N PRO A 194 -0.09 -22.43 10.91
CA PRO A 194 -1.34 -22.68 11.63
C PRO A 194 -1.62 -21.62 12.69
N SER A 195 -0.64 -20.82 13.11
CA SER A 195 -0.86 -19.79 14.12
C SER A 195 -1.53 -18.51 13.60
N LEU A 196 -1.64 -18.32 12.28
CA LEU A 196 -2.34 -17.17 11.70
C LEU A 196 -3.85 -17.25 11.94
N ALA A 197 -4.46 -16.19 12.44
CA ALA A 197 -5.85 -16.22 12.89
C ALA A 197 -6.59 -14.91 12.62
N LEU A 198 -7.85 -15.05 12.23
CA LEU A 198 -8.87 -14.01 12.17
C LEU A 198 -9.78 -14.09 13.41
N PRO A 199 -10.54 -13.02 13.70
CA PRO A 199 -11.54 -13.04 14.78
C PRO A 199 -12.52 -14.23 14.71
N SER A 200 -12.97 -14.59 13.50
CA SER A 200 -13.90 -15.67 13.20
C SER A 200 -13.32 -17.06 13.47
N ASP A 201 -11.99 -17.20 13.54
CA ASP A 201 -11.33 -18.45 13.90
C ASP A 201 -11.48 -18.77 15.41
N GLY A 202 -12.02 -17.87 16.23
CA GLY A 202 -12.33 -18.12 17.66
C GLY A 202 -11.10 -18.26 18.57
N ARG A 203 -9.95 -17.72 18.14
CA ARG A 203 -8.66 -17.78 18.83
C ARG A 203 -7.92 -16.45 18.73
N PRO A 204 -6.87 -16.20 19.53
CA PRO A 204 -6.16 -14.92 19.51
C PRO A 204 -5.68 -14.54 18.10
N VAL A 205 -5.99 -13.31 17.68
CA VAL A 205 -5.71 -12.81 16.33
C VAL A 205 -4.20 -12.69 16.13
N LYS A 206 -3.72 -13.19 14.99
CA LYS A 206 -2.31 -13.09 14.60
C LYS A 206 -2.21 -13.04 13.09
N GLY A 207 -1.54 -12.02 12.57
CA GLY A 207 -1.37 -11.84 11.14
C GLY A 207 -2.70 -11.87 10.37
N PRO A 208 -3.70 -11.05 10.76
CA PRO A 208 -5.05 -11.14 10.22
C PRO A 208 -5.11 -10.91 8.71
N LEU A 209 -4.22 -10.08 8.15
CA LEU A 209 -4.17 -9.86 6.71
C LEU A 209 -3.67 -11.11 5.98
N SER A 210 -2.56 -11.70 6.44
CA SER A 210 -2.07 -12.97 5.90
C SER A 210 -3.15 -14.04 5.99
N ARG A 211 -3.81 -14.19 7.15
CA ARG A 211 -4.89 -15.17 7.32
C ARG A 211 -6.02 -14.94 6.31
N ALA A 212 -6.51 -13.71 6.16
CA ALA A 212 -7.58 -13.36 5.23
C ALA A 212 -7.23 -13.69 3.78
N VAL A 213 -6.00 -13.38 3.36
CA VAL A 213 -5.51 -13.71 2.02
C VAL A 213 -5.39 -15.22 1.85
N GLY A 214 -4.85 -15.93 2.84
CA GLY A 214 -4.62 -17.38 2.79
C GLY A 214 -5.88 -18.23 2.79
N THR A 215 -7.00 -17.73 3.32
CA THR A 215 -8.31 -18.39 3.30
C THR A 215 -9.21 -17.94 2.16
N SER A 216 -8.78 -16.94 1.37
CA SER A 216 -9.61 -16.46 0.27
C SER A 216 -9.60 -17.44 -0.89
N GLU A 217 -10.73 -17.53 -1.58
CA GLU A 217 -10.89 -18.32 -2.80
C GLU A 217 -10.46 -17.54 -4.07
N LEU A 218 -9.82 -16.38 -3.87
CA LEU A 218 -9.40 -15.49 -4.94
C LEU A 218 -8.22 -16.08 -5.73
N PRO A 219 -8.04 -15.66 -7.00
CA PRO A 219 -6.89 -16.06 -7.79
C PRO A 219 -5.55 -15.74 -7.10
N GLY A 220 -4.56 -16.60 -7.26
CA GLY A 220 -3.24 -16.42 -6.63
C GLY A 220 -2.56 -15.08 -6.97
N SER A 221 -2.78 -14.55 -8.18
CA SER A 221 -2.30 -13.22 -8.58
C SER A 221 -2.98 -12.07 -7.83
N THR A 222 -4.27 -12.20 -7.57
CA THR A 222 -5.06 -11.24 -6.77
C THR A 222 -4.60 -11.29 -5.31
N ASN A 223 -4.40 -12.48 -4.77
CA ASN A 223 -3.86 -12.67 -3.42
C ASN A 223 -2.45 -12.13 -3.26
N PHE A 224 -1.59 -12.36 -4.24
CA PHE A 224 -0.26 -11.75 -4.28
C PHE A 224 -0.35 -10.21 -4.27
N GLY A 225 -1.23 -9.64 -5.10
CA GLY A 225 -1.50 -8.20 -5.12
C GLY A 225 -2.02 -7.68 -3.77
N ASN A 226 -2.93 -8.39 -3.12
CA ASN A 226 -3.51 -7.98 -1.82
C ASN A 226 -2.52 -8.03 -0.66
N MET A 227 -1.39 -8.71 -0.82
CA MET A 227 -0.30 -8.67 0.15
C MET A 227 0.60 -7.43 -0.04
N LEU A 228 0.47 -6.72 -1.17
CA LEU A 228 1.14 -5.46 -1.50
C LEU A 228 0.27 -4.22 -1.19
N LEU A 229 -0.78 -4.39 -0.38
CA LEU A 229 -1.67 -3.33 0.10
C LEU A 229 -0.94 -2.07 0.56
#